data_AF-A0A512MI58-F1
#
_entry.id   AF-A0A512MI58-F1
#
_cell.length_a   1.000
_cell.length_b   1.000
_cell.length_c   1.000
_cell.angle_alpha   90.00
_cell.angle_beta   90.00
_cell.angle_gamma   90.00
#
_symmetry.space_group_name_H-M   'P 1'
#
loop_
_entity.id
_entity.type
_entity.pdbx_description
1 polymer ?
#
loop_
_entity_poly.entity_id
_entity_poly.type
_entity_poly.pdbx_seq_one_letter_code
_entity_poly.pdbx_strand_id
1 'polypeptide(L)'
;MSNRNLIKKTPGKVVFGPDGDNVTFYSSSGISCELQETLVELPDLIHGASEQIVTGRLVEIKFTPTQFTAEALEKLFTHGSVRMGGSILGSTDTYVDVRTVDNVQRRITCAYIHQEPAVRCKTGQTILGEVVIRGIVGLSGNPTGLNAFWQRSTVAWDDDGWDPANEITPGWDFSWPLGTASAWDAIDTAEGVTITPKSDLTEDLSNRNGLINVTIQKYGVEITAKTLNISEELVLAALYNDLPLGSRKTSLGRDLKLNATTGGAFIRCFNAVLQPASLTYNATDTVVGDLKWMTSPLMSSHTKKHLLVSTTDPDEEE
;
A
#
# COMPACT_ATOMS: atom_id res chain seq x y z
N MET A 1 -3.64 26.21 -31.73
CA MET A 1 -2.38 25.44 -31.61
C MET A 1 -2.51 24.50 -30.43
N SER A 2 -2.47 23.20 -30.68
CA SER A 2 -2.67 22.15 -29.68
C SER A 2 -1.48 22.10 -28.71
N ASN A 3 -1.68 22.50 -27.46
CA ASN A 3 -0.69 22.33 -26.39
C ASN A 3 -0.60 20.84 -26.01
N ARG A 4 0.28 20.11 -26.73
CA ARG A 4 0.58 18.68 -26.51
C ARG A 4 2.00 18.45 -25.95
N ASN A 5 2.59 19.44 -25.27
CA ASN A 5 3.96 19.37 -24.73
C ASN A 5 4.07 19.84 -23.28
N LEU A 6 3.40 19.17 -22.34
CA LEU A 6 3.66 19.38 -20.90
C LEU A 6 3.41 18.11 -20.09
N ILE A 7 4.09 17.03 -20.47
CA ILE A 7 4.41 15.96 -19.51
C ILE A 7 5.89 16.12 -19.20
N LYS A 8 6.24 17.16 -18.43
CA LYS A 8 7.53 17.19 -17.74
C LYS A 8 7.44 16.13 -16.64
N LYS A 9 8.18 15.03 -16.79
CA LYS A 9 8.42 14.04 -15.72
C LYS A 9 9.43 14.62 -14.72
N THR A 10 9.08 15.73 -14.07
CA THR A 10 9.84 16.26 -12.94
C THR A 10 9.27 15.63 -11.67
N PRO A 11 10.08 15.29 -10.65
CA PRO A 11 9.57 14.78 -9.38
C PRO A 11 8.47 15.72 -8.86
N GLY A 12 7.28 15.17 -8.70
CA GLY A 12 6.17 15.89 -8.11
C GLY A 12 6.19 15.74 -6.59
N LYS A 13 5.63 16.72 -5.88
CA LYS A 13 5.54 16.73 -4.42
C LYS A 13 4.09 16.51 -4.00
N VAL A 14 3.86 15.53 -3.13
CA VAL A 14 2.56 15.24 -2.51
C VAL A 14 2.69 15.52 -1.02
N VAL A 15 1.80 16.35 -0.46
CA VAL A 15 1.71 16.51 1.00
C VAL A 15 0.42 15.85 1.46
N PHE A 16 0.49 14.96 2.44
CA PHE A 16 -0.66 14.18 2.90
C PHE A 16 -0.67 14.08 4.43
N GLY A 17 -1.85 14.30 5.02
CA GLY A 17 -2.07 14.25 6.47
C GLY A 17 -3.09 15.30 6.94
N PRO A 18 -3.49 15.26 8.22
CA PRO A 18 -4.30 16.32 8.84
C PRO A 18 -3.49 17.62 8.99
N ASP A 19 -4.19 18.74 9.21
CA ASP A 19 -3.53 20.04 9.39
C ASP A 19 -2.64 20.04 10.65
N GLY A 20 -1.36 20.37 10.45
CA GLY A 20 -0.34 20.40 11.52
C GLY A 20 0.43 19.09 11.73
N ASP A 21 0.05 18.00 11.05
CA ASP A 21 0.70 16.68 11.12
C ASP A 21 0.69 16.03 9.72
N ASN A 22 1.20 16.79 8.74
CA ASN A 22 1.32 16.35 7.36
C ASN A 22 2.72 15.84 7.07
N VAL A 23 2.81 14.89 6.13
CA VAL A 23 4.08 14.40 5.62
C VAL A 23 4.19 14.74 4.15
N THR A 24 5.39 15.17 3.77
CA THR A 24 5.74 15.41 2.37
C THR A 24 6.30 14.13 1.76
N PHE A 25 5.81 13.78 0.59
CA PHE A 25 6.32 12.72 -0.26
C PHE A 25 6.82 13.30 -1.57
N TYR A 26 7.94 12.77 -2.04
CA TYR A 26 8.44 13.01 -3.39
C TYR A 26 8.22 11.76 -4.21
N SER A 27 7.92 11.94 -5.49
CA SER A 27 7.75 10.82 -6.40
C SER A 27 8.89 10.69 -7.39
N SER A 28 9.44 9.47 -7.51
CA SER A 28 10.41 9.10 -8.55
C SER A 28 9.75 8.97 -9.92
N SER A 29 8.43 8.76 -9.93
CA SER A 29 7.60 8.67 -11.12
C SER A 29 6.71 9.91 -11.25
N GLY A 30 5.96 10.00 -12.34
CA GLY A 30 4.98 11.07 -12.49
C GLY A 30 3.81 10.87 -11.53
N ILE A 31 3.31 11.95 -10.94
CA ILE A 31 2.04 11.92 -10.20
C ILE A 31 0.90 11.92 -11.22
N SER A 32 0.01 10.94 -11.13
CA SER A 32 -1.24 10.93 -11.90
C SER A 32 -2.41 11.35 -11.02
N CYS A 33 -3.38 12.04 -11.63
CA CYS A 33 -4.58 12.52 -10.95
C CYS A 33 -5.75 12.34 -11.91
N GLU A 34 -6.75 11.56 -11.50
CA GLU A 34 -7.92 11.21 -12.29
C GLU A 34 -9.20 11.53 -11.52
N LEU A 35 -10.16 12.16 -12.18
CA LEU A 35 -11.50 12.40 -11.61
C LEU A 35 -12.40 11.22 -11.97
N GLN A 36 -12.95 10.56 -10.96
CA GLN A 36 -13.91 9.48 -11.08
C GLN A 36 -15.30 9.99 -10.66
N GLU A 37 -16.33 9.61 -11.43
CA GLU A 37 -17.72 9.91 -11.09
C GLU A 37 -18.44 8.61 -10.71
N THR A 38 -19.17 8.65 -9.61
CA THR A 38 -20.07 7.58 -9.20
C THR A 38 -21.45 7.88 -9.78
N LEU A 39 -21.97 6.93 -10.57
CA LEU A 39 -23.23 7.05 -11.28
C LEU A 39 -24.23 6.05 -10.70
N VAL A 40 -25.48 6.49 -10.49
CA VAL A 40 -26.60 5.60 -10.19
C VAL A 40 -27.55 5.63 -11.38
N GLU A 41 -27.87 4.44 -11.88
CA GLU A 41 -28.84 4.26 -12.95
C GLU A 41 -30.25 4.41 -12.40
N LEU A 42 -31.06 5.24 -13.04
CA LEU A 42 -32.48 5.35 -12.78
C LEU A 42 -33.21 4.25 -13.55
N PRO A 43 -33.93 3.37 -12.85
CA PRO A 43 -34.67 2.30 -13.51
C PRO A 43 -35.82 2.88 -14.32
N ASP A 44 -35.90 2.50 -15.59
CA ASP A 44 -37.05 2.77 -16.46
C ASP A 44 -37.84 1.47 -16.66
N LEU A 45 -39.16 1.56 -16.48
CA LEU A 45 -40.08 0.43 -16.58
C LEU A 45 -40.10 -0.20 -17.98
N ILE A 46 -39.70 0.55 -19.02
CA ILE A 46 -39.75 0.10 -20.43
C ILE A 46 -38.37 -0.32 -20.96
N HIS A 47 -37.30 0.37 -20.58
CA HIS A 47 -35.96 0.15 -21.13
C HIS A 47 -34.92 -0.37 -20.12
N GLY A 48 -35.31 -0.65 -18.87
CA GLY A 48 -34.41 -1.13 -17.81
C GLY A 48 -33.69 0.01 -17.09
N ALA A 49 -32.79 0.73 -17.77
CA ALA A 49 -32.11 1.92 -17.26
C ALA A 49 -32.13 3.02 -18.33
N SER A 50 -32.72 4.17 -18.03
CA SER A 50 -32.90 5.27 -19.01
C SER A 50 -31.99 6.46 -18.76
N GLU A 51 -31.62 6.71 -17.50
CA GLU A 51 -30.89 7.92 -17.09
C GLU A 51 -29.87 7.59 -16.01
N GLN A 52 -28.81 8.38 -15.93
CA GLN A 52 -27.76 8.26 -14.91
C GLN A 52 -27.70 9.55 -14.09
N ILE A 53 -27.71 9.41 -12.77
CA ILE A 53 -27.49 10.52 -11.84
C ILE A 53 -26.07 10.39 -11.28
N VAL A 54 -25.29 11.48 -11.34
CA VAL A 54 -24.03 11.58 -10.61
C VAL A 54 -24.34 11.68 -9.13
N THR A 55 -24.00 10.64 -8.37
CA THR A 55 -24.23 10.57 -6.92
C THR A 55 -22.97 10.84 -6.11
N GLY A 56 -21.80 10.86 -6.73
CA GLY A 56 -20.53 11.10 -6.07
C GLY A 56 -19.42 11.46 -7.05
N ARG A 57 -18.38 12.12 -6.53
CA ARG A 57 -17.15 12.40 -7.27
C ARG A 57 -15.96 12.10 -6.37
N LEU A 58 -14.98 11.41 -6.93
CA LEU A 58 -13.72 11.08 -6.28
C LEU A 58 -12.56 11.53 -7.16
N VAL A 59 -11.46 11.91 -6.55
CA VAL A 59 -10.21 12.18 -7.27
C VAL A 59 -9.21 11.12 -6.83
N GLU A 60 -8.74 10.32 -7.77
CA GLU A 60 -7.74 9.30 -7.55
C GLU A 60 -6.36 9.87 -7.88
N ILE A 61 -5.44 9.81 -6.92
CA ILE A 61 -4.05 10.26 -7.06
C ILE A 61 -3.15 9.04 -6.92
N LYS A 62 -2.30 8.79 -7.92
CA LYS A 62 -1.31 7.71 -7.89
C LYS A 62 0.09 8.27 -8.02
N PHE A 63 0.99 7.78 -7.18
CA PHE A 63 2.40 8.12 -7.22
C PHE A 63 3.23 7.01 -6.57
N THR A 64 4.54 7.01 -6.82
CA THR A 64 5.49 6.10 -6.14
C THR A 64 6.35 6.94 -5.19
N PRO A 65 6.20 6.81 -3.86
CA PRO A 65 7.01 7.56 -2.90
C PRO A 65 8.47 7.08 -2.92
N THR A 66 9.41 8.03 -2.84
CA THR A 66 10.84 7.71 -2.79
C THR A 66 11.41 7.73 -1.37
N GLN A 67 10.80 8.50 -0.48
CA GLN A 67 11.34 8.71 0.86
C GLN A 67 11.00 7.54 1.78
N PHE A 68 12.03 6.92 2.34
CA PHE A 68 11.91 5.88 3.35
C PHE A 68 12.29 6.45 4.72
N THR A 69 11.38 7.21 5.33
CA THR A 69 11.54 7.78 6.69
C THR A 69 10.45 7.26 7.61
N ALA A 70 10.70 7.24 8.93
CA ALA A 70 9.73 6.75 9.91
C ALA A 70 8.36 7.45 9.80
N GLU A 71 8.36 8.78 9.70
CA GLU A 71 7.14 9.59 9.54
C GLU A 71 6.37 9.23 8.25
N ALA A 72 7.09 9.05 7.14
CA ALA A 72 6.48 8.66 5.86
C ALA A 72 5.85 7.26 5.92
N LEU A 73 6.53 6.30 6.56
CA LEU A 73 6.04 4.94 6.70
C LEU A 73 4.78 4.87 7.58
N GLU A 74 4.75 5.62 8.68
CA GLU A 74 3.58 5.70 9.56
C GLU A 74 2.34 6.23 8.81
N LYS A 75 2.52 7.25 7.95
CA LYS A 75 1.42 7.79 7.15
C LYS A 75 1.00 6.89 5.99
N LEU A 76 1.91 6.08 5.41
CA LEU A 76 1.61 5.22 4.27
C LEU A 76 0.94 3.89 4.66
N PHE A 77 1.31 3.31 5.80
CA PHE A 77 0.83 1.99 6.27
C PHE A 77 -0.15 2.11 7.44
N THR A 78 -1.30 2.73 7.20
CA THR A 78 -2.28 3.05 8.24
C THR A 78 -3.33 1.94 8.44
N HIS A 79 -3.63 1.15 7.41
CA HIS A 79 -4.74 0.18 7.41
C HIS A 79 -4.55 -0.92 8.45
N GLY A 80 -3.30 -1.35 8.67
CA GLY A 80 -2.97 -2.35 9.69
C GLY A 80 -3.28 -1.91 11.12
N SER A 81 -3.31 -0.60 11.39
CA SER A 81 -3.60 -0.03 12.71
C SER A 81 -5.10 0.20 12.93
N VAL A 82 -5.92 0.22 11.88
CA VAL A 82 -7.36 0.45 11.97
C VAL A 82 -8.07 -0.84 12.40
N ARG A 83 -8.92 -0.74 13.43
CA ARG A 83 -9.77 -1.86 13.86
C ARG A 83 -10.70 -2.27 12.71
N MET A 84 -10.85 -3.58 12.46
CA MET A 84 -11.84 -4.09 11.50
C MET A 84 -13.25 -3.57 11.84
N GLY A 85 -13.97 -3.07 10.83
CA GLY A 85 -15.23 -2.34 10.99
C GLY A 85 -15.05 -0.86 11.35
N GLY A 86 -13.81 -0.38 11.49
CA GLY A 86 -13.47 1.02 11.75
C GLY A 86 -13.37 1.85 10.47
N SER A 87 -13.64 3.14 10.61
CA SER A 87 -13.49 4.12 9.52
C SER A 87 -12.03 4.43 9.25
N ILE A 88 -11.64 4.50 7.98
CA ILE A 88 -10.32 4.98 7.56
C ILE A 88 -10.27 6.50 7.34
N LEU A 89 -11.42 7.18 7.29
CA LEU A 89 -11.48 8.65 7.20
C LEU A 89 -11.18 9.31 8.55
N GLY A 90 -11.36 8.57 9.66
CA GLY A 90 -11.12 9.09 11.01
C GLY A 90 -12.11 10.17 11.42
N SER A 91 -11.80 10.87 12.52
CA SER A 91 -12.60 11.99 13.04
C SER A 91 -12.11 13.37 12.60
N THR A 92 -10.96 13.43 11.92
CA THR A 92 -10.31 14.67 11.50
C THR A 92 -10.02 14.55 10.01
N ASP A 93 -10.44 15.56 9.25
CA ASP A 93 -10.21 15.59 7.82
C ASP A 93 -8.70 15.57 7.52
N THR A 94 -8.33 14.59 6.70
CA THR A 94 -7.00 14.48 6.13
C THR A 94 -7.04 15.08 4.73
N TYR A 95 -6.09 15.94 4.37
CA TYR A 95 -6.03 16.51 3.03
C TYR A 95 -4.86 15.94 2.24
N VAL A 96 -4.91 16.19 0.94
CA VAL A 96 -3.79 15.95 0.03
C VAL A 96 -3.54 17.19 -0.81
N ASP A 97 -2.29 17.66 -0.81
CA ASP A 97 -1.80 18.71 -1.70
C ASP A 97 -0.90 18.11 -2.76
N VAL A 98 -1.24 18.30 -4.02
CA VAL A 98 -0.34 18.03 -5.14
C VAL A 98 0.31 19.34 -5.56
N ARG A 99 1.63 19.42 -5.39
CA ARG A 99 2.45 20.54 -5.84
C ARG A 99 3.21 20.17 -7.10
N THR A 100 3.20 21.10 -8.03
CA THR A 100 3.88 20.97 -9.33
C THR A 100 4.96 22.04 -9.43
N VAL A 101 5.98 21.77 -10.25
CA VAL A 101 7.08 22.72 -10.52
C VAL A 101 6.63 24.04 -11.16
N ASP A 102 5.39 24.11 -11.66
CA ASP A 102 4.79 25.31 -12.23
C ASP A 102 4.24 26.28 -11.16
N ASN A 103 4.67 26.12 -9.90
CA ASN A 103 4.20 26.90 -8.74
C ASN A 103 2.70 26.81 -8.49
N VAL A 104 2.07 25.71 -8.89
CA VAL A 104 0.64 25.46 -8.66
C VAL A 104 0.48 24.37 -7.61
N GLN A 105 -0.31 24.67 -6.58
CA GLN A 105 -0.80 23.72 -5.61
C GLN A 105 -2.28 23.41 -5.88
N ARG A 106 -2.63 22.13 -5.81
CA ARG A 106 -4.02 21.64 -5.83
C ARG A 106 -4.28 20.92 -4.51
N ARG A 107 -5.19 21.46 -3.70
CA ARG A 107 -5.60 20.88 -2.41
C ARG A 107 -6.93 20.18 -2.54
N ILE A 108 -7.01 18.95 -2.04
CA ILE A 108 -8.26 18.22 -1.82
C ILE A 108 -8.43 18.07 -0.31
N THR A 109 -9.54 18.55 0.21
CA THR A 109 -9.74 18.79 1.65
C THR A 109 -10.04 17.52 2.45
N CYS A 110 -10.55 16.48 1.82
CA CYS A 110 -10.82 15.20 2.46
C CYS A 110 -10.27 14.09 1.56
N ALA A 111 -9.27 13.36 2.04
CA ALA A 111 -8.57 12.32 1.30
C ALA A 111 -8.11 11.20 2.23
N TYR A 112 -7.98 10.00 1.67
CA TYR A 112 -7.55 8.81 2.38
C TYR A 112 -6.73 7.90 1.47
N ILE A 113 -5.92 7.02 2.08
CA ILE A 113 -5.19 5.99 1.36
C ILE A 113 -6.18 4.89 0.98
N HIS A 114 -6.45 4.75 -0.31
CA HIS A 114 -7.29 3.68 -0.84
C HIS A 114 -6.48 2.39 -1.00
N GLN A 115 -5.23 2.50 -1.47
CA GLN A 115 -4.32 1.37 -1.61
C GLN A 115 -2.95 1.74 -1.03
N GLU A 116 -2.52 0.98 -0.02
CA GLU A 116 -1.17 1.09 0.55
C GLU A 116 -0.11 0.63 -0.46
N PRO A 117 1.11 1.18 -0.43
CA PRO A 117 2.16 0.77 -1.34
C PRO A 117 2.58 -0.68 -1.07
N ALA A 118 2.85 -1.43 -2.14
CA ALA A 118 3.57 -2.69 -2.01
C ALA A 118 5.01 -2.43 -1.57
N VAL A 119 5.59 -3.32 -0.77
CA VAL A 119 7.02 -3.30 -0.43
C VAL A 119 7.75 -4.26 -1.36
N ARG A 120 8.75 -3.74 -2.07
CA ARG A 120 9.56 -4.44 -3.06
C ARG A 120 10.97 -4.59 -2.50
N CYS A 121 11.26 -5.77 -1.98
CA CYS A 121 12.56 -6.12 -1.45
C CYS A 121 13.42 -6.73 -2.58
N LYS A 122 13.85 -5.88 -3.52
CA LYS A 122 14.70 -6.26 -4.65
C LYS A 122 15.88 -5.30 -4.79
N THR A 123 17.06 -5.83 -5.06
CA THR A 123 18.27 -5.03 -5.25
C THR A 123 18.13 -4.06 -6.43
N GLY A 124 18.53 -2.80 -6.23
CA GLY A 124 18.51 -1.78 -7.29
C GLY A 124 17.13 -1.24 -7.64
N GLN A 125 16.09 -1.54 -6.85
CA GLN A 125 14.75 -0.96 -6.97
C GLN A 125 14.35 -0.24 -5.69
N THR A 126 13.51 0.79 -5.83
CA THR A 126 12.94 1.51 -4.70
C THR A 126 12.06 0.57 -3.87
N ILE A 127 12.22 0.65 -2.54
CA ILE A 127 11.50 -0.22 -1.59
C ILE A 127 9.99 -0.08 -1.73
N LEU A 128 9.48 1.13 -1.93
CA LEU A 128 8.05 1.40 -1.98
C LEU A 128 7.51 1.33 -3.42
N GLY A 129 6.35 0.69 -3.57
CA GLY A 129 5.57 0.62 -4.79
C GLY A 129 4.62 1.81 -4.95
N GLU A 130 3.70 1.72 -5.89
CA GLU A 130 2.69 2.76 -6.11
C GLU A 130 1.68 2.80 -4.95
N VAL A 131 1.37 4.01 -4.48
CA VAL A 131 0.29 4.29 -3.53
C VAL A 131 -0.87 4.96 -4.26
N VAL A 132 -2.09 4.64 -3.85
CA VAL A 132 -3.32 5.27 -4.38
C VAL A 132 -4.03 6.00 -3.25
N ILE A 133 -4.15 7.32 -3.40
CA ILE A 133 -4.92 8.19 -2.52
C ILE A 133 -6.23 8.54 -3.22
N ARG A 134 -7.35 8.49 -2.51
CA ARG A 134 -8.64 8.98 -2.99
C ARG A 134 -9.06 10.20 -2.21
N GLY A 135 -9.39 11.25 -2.93
CA GLY A 135 -9.95 12.49 -2.41
C GLY A 135 -11.45 12.57 -2.68
N ILE A 136 -12.23 12.93 -1.66
CA ILE A 136 -13.67 13.13 -1.76
C ILE A 136 -13.93 14.55 -2.26
N VAL A 137 -14.70 14.66 -3.35
CA VAL A 137 -15.11 15.95 -3.91
C VAL A 137 -16.54 16.25 -3.47
N GLY A 138 -16.72 17.37 -2.77
CA GLY A 138 -18.04 17.83 -2.33
C GLY A 138 -18.98 18.12 -3.50
N LEU A 139 -20.23 17.69 -3.39
CA LEU A 139 -21.26 17.86 -4.43
C LEU A 139 -21.90 19.26 -4.47
N SER A 140 -21.56 20.14 -3.51
CA SER A 140 -22.24 21.42 -3.28
C SER A 140 -21.66 22.62 -4.06
N GLY A 141 -20.68 22.41 -4.94
CA GLY A 141 -20.06 23.47 -5.75
C GLY A 141 -20.71 23.66 -7.12
N ASN A 142 -20.67 24.88 -7.66
CA ASN A 142 -21.02 25.11 -9.07
C ASN A 142 -20.07 24.29 -9.97
N PRO A 143 -20.56 23.28 -10.72
CA PRO A 143 -19.72 22.35 -11.46
C PRO A 143 -18.94 23.00 -12.61
N THR A 144 -19.28 24.25 -12.96
CA THR A 144 -18.56 25.02 -13.99
C THR A 144 -17.27 25.68 -13.47
N GLY A 145 -17.08 25.74 -12.14
CA GLY A 145 -15.90 26.31 -11.52
C GLY A 145 -14.89 25.25 -11.12
N LEU A 146 -13.60 25.45 -11.45
CA LEU A 146 -12.51 24.55 -11.05
C LEU A 146 -12.43 24.31 -9.52
N ASN A 147 -12.79 25.34 -8.75
CA ASN A 147 -12.80 25.29 -7.28
C ASN A 147 -13.87 24.36 -6.70
N ALA A 148 -14.81 23.86 -7.53
CA ALA A 148 -15.74 22.81 -7.11
C ALA A 148 -15.08 21.44 -6.98
N PHE A 149 -13.88 21.24 -7.55
CA PHE A 149 -13.17 19.96 -7.54
C PHE A 149 -11.97 19.95 -6.60
N TRP A 150 -11.18 21.03 -6.59
CA TRP A 150 -10.03 21.21 -5.71
C TRP A 150 -9.73 22.69 -5.51
N GLN A 151 -9.15 23.05 -4.37
CA GLN A 151 -8.68 24.41 -4.16
C GLN A 151 -7.36 24.61 -4.91
N ARG A 152 -7.28 25.63 -5.75
CA ARG A 152 -6.06 25.98 -6.48
C ARG A 152 -5.43 27.22 -5.86
N SER A 153 -4.15 27.13 -5.52
CA SER A 153 -3.36 28.26 -5.06
C SER A 153 -2.03 28.33 -5.82
N THR A 154 -1.41 29.51 -5.81
CA THR A 154 -0.05 29.71 -6.33
C THR A 154 0.91 29.63 -5.15
N VAL A 155 1.82 28.66 -5.18
CA VAL A 155 2.79 28.39 -4.11
C VAL A 155 4.11 28.10 -4.79
N ALA A 156 5.18 28.76 -4.37
CA ALA A 156 6.51 28.53 -4.93
C ALA A 156 6.92 27.07 -4.77
N TRP A 157 7.52 26.50 -5.82
CA TRP A 157 8.20 25.22 -5.73
C TRP A 157 9.42 25.38 -4.83
N ASP A 158 9.54 24.47 -3.87
CA ASP A 158 10.66 24.38 -2.95
C ASP A 158 11.14 22.92 -2.96
N ASP A 159 12.40 22.73 -3.35
CA ASP A 159 13.06 21.44 -3.55
C ASP A 159 13.98 21.07 -2.37
N ASP A 160 14.10 21.95 -1.37
CA ASP A 160 15.10 21.80 -0.28
C ASP A 160 14.84 20.57 0.61
N GLY A 161 13.66 19.95 0.51
CA GLY A 161 13.30 18.76 1.28
C GLY A 161 13.47 17.43 0.55
N TRP A 162 13.90 17.41 -0.71
CA TRP A 162 14.23 16.15 -1.39
C TRP A 162 15.66 15.75 -1.04
N ASP A 163 15.83 14.53 -0.54
CA ASP A 163 17.13 13.97 -0.19
C ASP A 163 17.28 12.59 -0.86
N PRO A 164 18.24 12.43 -1.79
CA PRO A 164 18.49 11.17 -2.47
C PRO A 164 18.93 10.06 -1.51
N ALA A 165 19.50 10.38 -0.34
CA ALA A 165 19.87 9.37 0.65
C ALA A 165 18.66 8.61 1.21
N ASN A 166 17.47 9.21 1.14
CA ASN A 166 16.22 8.57 1.57
C ASN A 166 15.63 7.62 0.51
N GLU A 167 16.19 7.57 -0.70
CA GLU A 167 15.85 6.59 -1.74
C GLU A 167 16.74 5.34 -1.59
N ILE A 168 16.29 4.42 -0.74
CA ILE A 168 17.07 3.22 -0.41
C ILE A 168 16.82 2.13 -1.48
N THR A 169 17.89 1.49 -1.95
CA THR A 169 17.84 0.39 -2.94
C THR A 169 18.73 -0.79 -2.52
N PRO A 170 18.55 -1.33 -1.30
CA PRO A 170 19.55 -2.18 -0.66
C PRO A 170 19.48 -3.64 -1.17
N GLY A 171 20.51 -4.42 -0.84
CA GLY A 171 20.39 -5.88 -0.78
C GLY A 171 19.56 -6.31 0.44
N TRP A 172 18.98 -7.50 0.40
CA TRP A 172 18.03 -7.97 1.41
C TRP A 172 18.42 -9.33 1.95
N ASP A 173 18.44 -9.45 3.27
CA ASP A 173 18.51 -10.73 3.98
C ASP A 173 17.10 -11.19 4.31
N PHE A 174 16.72 -12.37 3.82
CA PHE A 174 15.38 -12.91 3.91
C PHE A 174 15.34 -14.13 4.83
N SER A 175 14.48 -14.10 5.86
CA SER A 175 14.30 -15.22 6.79
C SER A 175 12.84 -15.47 7.15
N TRP A 176 12.50 -16.75 7.33
CA TRP A 176 11.22 -17.24 7.83
C TRP A 176 11.46 -18.47 8.73
N PRO A 177 11.95 -18.28 9.96
CA PRO A 177 12.47 -19.36 10.77
C PRO A 177 11.39 -20.40 11.11
N LEU A 178 11.67 -21.67 10.79
CA LEU A 178 10.80 -22.79 11.13
C LEU A 178 11.08 -23.40 12.51
N GLY A 179 12.22 -23.04 13.13
CA GLY A 179 12.78 -23.62 14.34
C GLY A 179 14.26 -23.22 14.51
N THR A 180 15.06 -24.01 15.23
CA THR A 180 16.51 -23.76 15.37
C THR A 180 17.28 -24.09 14.09
N ALA A 181 18.04 -23.13 13.55
CA ALA A 181 18.96 -23.27 12.41
C ALA A 181 18.34 -24.02 11.23
N SER A 182 17.43 -23.35 10.53
CA SER A 182 16.71 -23.89 9.39
C SER A 182 17.21 -23.32 8.07
N ALA A 183 17.05 -24.06 6.96
CA ALA A 183 17.31 -23.53 5.62
C ALA A 183 16.45 -22.29 5.28
N TRP A 184 15.43 -21.99 6.10
CA TRP A 184 14.57 -20.83 5.99
C TRP A 184 15.11 -19.60 6.72
N ASP A 185 16.24 -19.71 7.42
CA ASP A 185 16.84 -18.59 8.15
C ASP A 185 17.67 -17.68 7.22
N ALA A 186 18.02 -18.17 6.03
CA ALA A 186 18.73 -17.42 4.98
C ALA A 186 18.26 -17.89 3.60
N ILE A 187 17.23 -17.26 3.07
CA ILE A 187 16.57 -17.66 1.82
C ILE A 187 17.10 -16.81 0.66
N ASP A 188 17.71 -17.47 -0.33
CA ASP A 188 18.12 -16.81 -1.56
C ASP A 188 16.93 -16.67 -2.51
N THR A 189 16.78 -15.51 -3.15
CA THR A 189 15.68 -15.24 -4.09
C THR A 189 16.20 -14.82 -5.46
N ALA A 190 15.51 -15.27 -6.51
CA ALA A 190 15.90 -14.94 -7.89
C ALA A 190 15.54 -13.50 -8.27
N GLU A 191 14.38 -13.03 -7.80
CA GLU A 191 13.80 -11.74 -8.20
C GLU A 191 13.50 -10.81 -7.03
N GLY A 192 13.98 -11.15 -5.82
CA GLY A 192 13.59 -10.47 -4.58
C GLY A 192 12.27 -10.99 -4.01
N VAL A 193 11.75 -10.25 -3.05
CA VAL A 193 10.46 -10.52 -2.39
C VAL A 193 9.52 -9.35 -2.62
N THR A 194 8.27 -9.63 -2.97
CA THR A 194 7.21 -8.62 -3.06
C THR A 194 6.17 -8.86 -1.98
N ILE A 195 5.90 -7.82 -1.20
CA ILE A 195 4.96 -7.82 -0.08
C ILE A 195 3.83 -6.85 -0.44
N THR A 196 2.62 -7.36 -0.53
CA THR A 196 1.45 -6.60 -0.95
C THR A 196 0.42 -6.58 0.17
N PRO A 197 0.24 -5.45 0.85
CA PRO A 197 -0.92 -5.24 1.70
C PRO A 197 -2.21 -5.40 0.90
N LYS A 198 -3.20 -6.07 1.49
CA LYS A 198 -4.52 -6.33 0.92
C LYS A 198 -5.56 -5.85 1.93
N SER A 199 -6.18 -4.72 1.64
CA SER A 199 -7.35 -4.23 2.36
C SER A 199 -8.62 -4.46 1.56
N ASP A 200 -9.69 -4.82 2.27
CA ASP A 200 -11.05 -4.89 1.77
C ASP A 200 -11.81 -3.69 2.35
N LEU A 201 -12.10 -2.70 1.52
CA LEU A 201 -12.73 -1.44 1.92
C LEU A 201 -14.18 -1.42 1.46
N THR A 202 -15.09 -1.04 2.36
CA THR A 202 -16.50 -0.81 2.05
C THR A 202 -16.79 0.68 2.10
N GLU A 203 -17.30 1.19 0.99
CA GLU A 203 -17.70 2.59 0.83
C GLU A 203 -19.18 2.75 1.21
N ASP A 204 -19.46 3.60 2.19
CA ASP A 204 -20.81 3.97 2.61
C ASP A 204 -21.26 5.21 1.82
N LEU A 205 -22.10 4.98 0.81
CA LEU A 205 -22.61 6.03 -0.08
C LEU A 205 -23.99 6.53 0.37
N SER A 206 -24.25 7.82 0.17
CA SER A 206 -25.56 8.43 0.32
C SER A 206 -25.97 9.19 -0.94
N ASN A 207 -27.22 8.99 -1.36
CA ASN A 207 -27.77 9.55 -2.60
C ASN A 207 -27.72 11.08 -2.69
N ARG A 208 -27.59 11.80 -1.56
CA ARG A 208 -27.50 13.27 -1.54
C ARG A 208 -26.12 13.82 -1.20
N ASN A 209 -25.30 13.04 -0.49
CA ASN A 209 -24.05 13.52 0.09
C ASN A 209 -22.81 12.84 -0.51
N GLY A 210 -22.99 11.84 -1.39
CA GLY A 210 -21.90 11.06 -1.94
C GLY A 210 -21.30 10.10 -0.91
N LEU A 211 -19.98 9.91 -0.97
CA LEU A 211 -19.23 9.07 -0.04
C LEU A 211 -19.22 9.71 1.35
N ILE A 212 -19.84 9.04 2.32
CA ILE A 212 -19.90 9.50 3.72
C ILE A 212 -18.76 8.90 4.53
N ASN A 213 -18.51 7.60 4.35
CA ASN A 213 -17.57 6.85 5.17
C ASN A 213 -16.92 5.73 4.36
N VAL A 214 -15.73 5.31 4.77
CA VAL A 214 -15.05 4.14 4.23
C VAL A 214 -14.59 3.29 5.39
N THR A 215 -15.03 2.04 5.39
CA THR A 215 -14.81 1.10 6.50
C THR A 215 -13.92 -0.05 6.05
N ILE A 216 -12.90 -0.40 6.84
CA ILE A 216 -12.07 -1.57 6.57
C ILE A 216 -12.75 -2.85 7.07
N GLN A 217 -13.01 -3.81 6.18
CA GLN A 217 -13.63 -5.09 6.54
C GLN A 217 -12.60 -6.17 6.83
N LYS A 218 -11.55 -6.22 6.00
CA LYS A 218 -10.47 -7.19 6.10
C LYS A 218 -9.16 -6.51 5.78
N TYR A 219 -8.11 -6.99 6.42
CA TYR A 219 -6.74 -6.63 6.13
C TYR A 219 -5.89 -7.90 6.18
N GLY A 220 -4.92 -7.99 5.28
CA GLY A 220 -3.98 -9.08 5.20
C GLY A 220 -2.77 -8.66 4.37
N VAL A 221 -1.72 -9.46 4.39
CA VAL A 221 -0.51 -9.20 3.62
C VAL A 221 -0.17 -10.46 2.85
N GLU A 222 0.06 -10.28 1.57
CA GLU A 222 0.48 -11.32 0.65
C GLU A 222 1.96 -11.14 0.32
N ILE A 223 2.76 -12.17 0.54
CA ILE A 223 4.19 -12.16 0.28
C ILE A 223 4.46 -13.19 -0.81
N THR A 224 5.24 -12.78 -1.81
CA THR A 224 5.59 -13.64 -2.96
C THR A 224 7.09 -13.59 -3.19
N ALA A 225 7.70 -14.76 -3.36
CA ALA A 225 9.13 -14.89 -3.64
C ALA A 225 9.42 -16.15 -4.45
N LYS A 226 10.37 -16.06 -5.37
CA LYS A 226 10.96 -17.20 -6.05
C LYS A 226 12.26 -17.58 -5.39
N THR A 227 12.26 -18.67 -4.64
CA THR A 227 13.41 -19.12 -3.85
C THR A 227 14.38 -19.95 -4.69
N LEU A 228 15.68 -19.85 -4.41
CA LEU A 228 16.74 -20.54 -5.15
C LEU A 228 17.37 -21.70 -4.38
N ASN A 229 17.40 -21.61 -3.05
CA ASN A 229 18.14 -22.54 -2.18
C ASN A 229 17.22 -23.46 -1.35
N ILE A 230 15.92 -23.47 -1.62
CA ILE A 230 14.93 -24.29 -0.91
C ILE A 230 14.50 -25.47 -1.79
N SER A 231 14.69 -26.69 -1.28
CA SER A 231 14.29 -27.92 -1.98
C SER A 231 12.79 -28.19 -1.85
N GLU A 232 12.24 -28.98 -2.78
CA GLU A 232 10.84 -29.43 -2.73
C GLU A 232 10.50 -30.13 -1.41
N GLU A 233 11.39 -31.00 -0.93
CA GLU A 233 11.23 -31.71 0.35
C GLU A 233 11.05 -30.74 1.53
N LEU A 234 11.84 -29.65 1.55
CA LEU A 234 11.75 -28.62 2.58
C LEU A 234 10.44 -27.83 2.47
N VAL A 235 9.98 -27.52 1.25
CA VAL A 235 8.68 -26.86 1.03
C VAL A 235 7.53 -27.74 1.51
N LEU A 236 7.53 -29.02 1.15
CA LEU A 236 6.49 -29.95 1.58
C LEU A 236 6.51 -30.12 3.10
N ALA A 237 7.67 -30.30 3.72
CA ALA A 237 7.81 -30.34 5.18
C ALA A 237 7.25 -29.06 5.85
N ALA A 238 7.54 -27.89 5.28
CA ALA A 238 7.03 -26.61 5.76
C ALA A 238 5.51 -26.43 5.55
N LEU A 239 4.93 -27.05 4.53
CA LEU A 239 3.48 -27.04 4.29
C LEU A 239 2.72 -28.02 5.21
N TYR A 240 3.33 -29.15 5.51
CA TYR A 240 2.80 -30.28 6.28
C TYR A 240 3.29 -30.31 7.74
N ASN A 241 3.70 -29.17 8.32
CA ASN A 241 4.11 -29.12 9.74
C ASN A 241 3.19 -30.00 10.60
N ASP A 242 3.77 -30.71 11.59
CA ASP A 242 3.14 -31.72 12.49
C ASP A 242 1.97 -31.20 13.36
N LEU A 243 1.29 -30.16 12.92
CA LEU A 243 0.04 -29.70 13.48
C LEU A 243 -1.05 -30.75 13.25
N PRO A 244 -1.78 -31.14 14.30
CA PRO A 244 -2.98 -31.97 14.16
C PRO A 244 -3.98 -31.36 13.18
N LEU A 245 -4.76 -32.22 12.52
CA LEU A 245 -5.88 -31.77 11.69
C LEU A 245 -6.83 -30.86 12.50
N GLY A 246 -7.19 -29.72 11.92
CA GLY A 246 -8.01 -28.70 12.58
C GLY A 246 -7.22 -27.63 13.35
N SER A 247 -5.90 -27.79 13.52
CA SER A 247 -5.06 -26.75 14.10
C SER A 247 -4.87 -25.56 13.16
N ARG A 248 -4.69 -24.37 13.76
CA ARG A 248 -4.39 -23.14 13.01
C ARG A 248 -2.91 -23.10 12.68
N LYS A 249 -2.55 -22.99 11.40
CA LYS A 249 -1.14 -22.84 10.98
C LYS A 249 -0.42 -21.64 11.62
N THR A 250 -1.20 -20.63 12.02
CA THR A 250 -0.71 -19.40 12.68
C THR A 250 -0.34 -19.60 14.14
N SER A 251 -0.71 -20.73 14.78
CA SER A 251 -0.35 -20.99 16.18
C SER A 251 1.15 -21.19 16.39
N LEU A 252 1.90 -21.37 15.29
CA LEU A 252 3.35 -21.51 15.31
C LEU A 252 4.08 -20.17 15.50
N GLY A 253 3.38 -19.03 15.42
CA GLY A 253 3.97 -17.72 15.72
C GLY A 253 5.13 -17.34 14.81
N ARG A 254 5.14 -17.82 13.56
CA ARG A 254 6.27 -17.64 12.64
C ARG A 254 6.16 -16.31 11.92
N ASP A 255 7.14 -15.46 12.15
CA ASP A 255 7.26 -14.19 11.46
C ASP A 255 8.22 -14.32 10.29
N LEU A 256 7.93 -13.59 9.23
CA LEU A 256 8.78 -13.46 8.08
C LEU A 256 9.51 -12.11 8.19
N LYS A 257 10.84 -12.14 8.14
CA LYS A 257 11.69 -10.97 8.37
C LYS A 257 12.54 -10.70 7.13
N LEU A 258 12.60 -9.43 6.73
CA LEU A 258 13.53 -8.95 5.71
C LEU A 258 14.29 -7.75 6.24
N ASN A 259 15.61 -7.89 6.28
CA ASN A 259 16.50 -6.86 6.77
C ASN A 259 17.35 -6.34 5.62
N ALA A 260 17.39 -5.03 5.44
CA ALA A 260 18.25 -4.42 4.46
C ALA A 260 19.70 -4.52 4.91
N THR A 261 20.55 -5.06 4.05
CA THR A 261 22.01 -5.16 4.27
C THR A 261 22.69 -3.81 4.47
N THR A 262 22.07 -2.73 3.97
CA THR A 262 22.51 -1.34 4.08
C THR A 262 21.29 -0.42 4.14
N GLY A 263 21.41 0.76 4.75
CA GLY A 263 20.33 1.76 4.79
C GLY A 263 19.25 1.56 5.85
N GLY A 264 19.33 0.51 6.68
CA GLY A 264 18.51 0.40 7.90
C GLY A 264 17.01 0.21 7.69
N ALA A 265 16.60 -0.42 6.58
CA ALA A 265 15.19 -0.79 6.37
C ALA A 265 14.89 -2.19 6.93
N PHE A 266 13.85 -2.29 7.75
CA PHE A 266 13.42 -3.53 8.39
C PHE A 266 11.96 -3.80 8.07
N ILE A 267 11.66 -5.02 7.59
CA ILE A 267 10.29 -5.47 7.36
C ILE A 267 10.02 -6.75 8.13
N ARG A 268 8.92 -6.75 8.88
CA ARG A 268 8.42 -7.92 9.61
C ARG A 268 6.96 -8.16 9.24
N CYS A 269 6.69 -9.34 8.70
CA CYS A 269 5.35 -9.83 8.43
C CYS A 269 4.96 -10.85 9.50
N PHE A 270 3.98 -10.49 10.34
CA PHE A 270 3.62 -11.28 11.51
C PHE A 270 2.78 -12.51 11.14
N ASN A 271 3.02 -13.64 11.81
CA ASN A 271 2.30 -14.91 11.59
C ASN A 271 2.18 -15.27 10.10
N ALA A 272 3.27 -15.13 9.35
CA ALA A 272 3.33 -15.48 7.95
C ALA A 272 3.21 -17.01 7.79
N VAL A 273 2.20 -17.44 7.03
CA VAL A 273 1.93 -18.86 6.77
C VAL A 273 2.14 -19.15 5.29
N LEU A 274 3.01 -20.11 5.00
CA LEU A 274 3.23 -20.63 3.66
C LEU A 274 1.95 -21.29 3.13
N GLN A 275 1.52 -20.83 1.95
CA GLN A 275 0.41 -21.40 1.19
C GLN A 275 0.94 -22.47 0.23
N PRO A 276 0.10 -23.46 -0.14
CA PRO A 276 0.48 -24.45 -1.14
C PRO A 276 0.95 -23.75 -2.42
N ALA A 277 2.20 -23.99 -2.80
CA ALA A 277 2.77 -23.50 -4.05
C ALA A 277 2.44 -24.46 -5.20
N SER A 278 2.41 -23.94 -6.43
CA SER A 278 2.32 -24.79 -7.61
C SER A 278 3.66 -25.46 -7.85
N LEU A 279 3.66 -26.79 -7.93
CA LEU A 279 4.82 -27.57 -8.37
C LEU A 279 4.80 -27.65 -9.89
N THR A 280 5.93 -27.30 -10.51
CA THR A 280 6.05 -27.28 -11.97
C THR A 280 6.99 -28.38 -12.40
N TYR A 281 6.54 -29.22 -13.34
CA TYR A 281 7.32 -30.38 -13.84
C TYR A 281 7.66 -30.19 -15.32
N ASN A 282 8.33 -29.10 -15.66
CA ASN A 282 8.81 -28.84 -17.03
C ASN A 282 10.34 -28.73 -17.05
N ALA A 283 10.94 -28.83 -18.25
CA ALA A 283 12.40 -28.91 -18.40
C ALA A 283 13.12 -27.56 -18.19
N THR A 284 12.37 -26.45 -18.13
CA THR A 284 12.92 -25.08 -18.14
C THR A 284 12.70 -24.32 -16.83
N ASP A 285 11.73 -24.71 -16.00
CA ASP A 285 11.44 -24.03 -14.74
C ASP A 285 11.96 -24.81 -13.53
N THR A 286 12.12 -24.09 -12.43
CA THR A 286 12.41 -24.68 -11.13
C THR A 286 11.23 -25.55 -10.69
N VAL A 287 11.52 -26.72 -10.12
CA VAL A 287 10.50 -27.67 -9.62
C VAL A 287 9.58 -26.99 -8.61
N VAL A 288 10.16 -26.15 -7.76
CA VAL A 288 9.45 -25.24 -6.87
C VAL A 288 9.15 -23.95 -7.63
N GLY A 289 7.86 -23.67 -7.84
CA GLY A 289 7.38 -22.40 -8.39
C GLY A 289 7.45 -21.26 -7.36
N ASP A 290 6.74 -20.16 -7.64
CA ASP A 290 6.69 -19.03 -6.72
C ASP A 290 6.04 -19.43 -5.39
N LEU A 291 6.78 -19.20 -4.30
CA LEU A 291 6.28 -19.42 -2.95
C LEU A 291 5.44 -18.21 -2.52
N LYS A 292 4.35 -18.51 -1.83
CA LYS A 292 3.40 -17.51 -1.34
C LYS A 292 3.20 -17.67 0.16
N TRP A 293 3.36 -16.59 0.90
CA TRP A 293 2.98 -16.51 2.31
C TRP A 293 1.82 -15.54 2.46
N MET A 294 0.94 -15.86 3.41
CA MET A 294 -0.16 -14.99 3.80
C MET A 294 -0.06 -14.73 5.29
N THR A 295 -0.21 -13.48 5.71
CA THR A 295 -0.27 -13.14 7.13
C THR A 295 -1.69 -13.33 7.67
N SER A 296 -1.75 -13.68 8.95
CA SER A 296 -2.98 -13.67 9.74
C SER A 296 -2.78 -12.70 10.91
N PRO A 297 -3.84 -11.98 11.35
CA PRO A 297 -3.67 -11.01 12.42
C PRO A 297 -3.15 -11.69 13.68
N LEU A 298 -2.12 -11.12 14.31
CA LEU A 298 -1.77 -11.44 15.68
C LEU A 298 -2.83 -10.80 16.59
N MET A 299 -3.54 -11.63 17.36
CA MET A 299 -4.57 -11.15 18.29
C MET A 299 -3.95 -10.96 19.68
N SER A 300 -3.11 -9.95 19.83
CA SER A 300 -2.71 -9.44 21.15
C SER A 300 -3.31 -8.05 21.34
N SER A 301 -3.88 -7.81 22.52
CA SER A 301 -4.39 -6.52 23.03
C SER A 301 -4.67 -5.43 21.98
N HIS A 302 -5.81 -5.54 21.31
CA HIS A 302 -6.51 -4.46 20.60
C HIS A 302 -5.84 -3.88 19.34
N THR A 303 -4.64 -4.35 18.95
CA THR A 303 -3.95 -3.90 17.72
C THR A 303 -3.55 -5.12 16.88
N LYS A 304 -4.08 -5.21 15.65
CA LYS A 304 -3.79 -6.34 14.74
C LYS A 304 -2.60 -5.99 13.84
N LYS A 305 -1.38 -6.30 14.28
CA LYS A 305 -0.19 -6.11 13.41
C LYS A 305 -0.08 -7.27 12.41
N HIS A 306 -0.09 -6.94 11.12
CA HIS A 306 0.19 -7.88 10.03
C HIS A 306 1.54 -7.58 9.36
N LEU A 307 1.87 -6.30 9.26
CA LEU A 307 3.07 -5.78 8.64
C LEU A 307 3.66 -4.70 9.54
N LEU A 308 4.97 -4.73 9.68
CA LEU A 308 5.79 -3.64 10.17
C LEU A 308 6.81 -3.31 9.10
N VAL A 309 6.91 -2.01 8.76
CA VAL A 309 7.96 -1.46 7.91
C VAL A 309 8.61 -0.35 8.72
N SER A 310 9.89 -0.46 9.01
CA SER A 310 10.60 0.43 9.95
C SER A 310 11.98 0.83 9.42
N THR A 311 12.47 1.96 9.92
CA THR A 311 13.85 2.44 9.78
C THR A 311 14.74 2.06 10.98
N THR A 312 14.15 1.44 12.01
CA THR A 312 14.85 0.92 13.21
C THR A 312 14.63 -0.58 13.33
N ASP A 313 15.62 -1.29 13.86
CA ASP A 313 15.53 -2.73 14.05
C ASP A 313 14.47 -3.03 15.13
N PRO A 314 13.36 -3.70 14.78
CA PRO A 314 12.32 -4.00 15.75
C PRO A 314 12.75 -5.01 16.82
N ASP A 315 13.82 -5.78 16.60
CA ASP A 315 14.31 -6.75 17.56
C ASP A 315 15.27 -6.11 18.60
N GLU A 316 15.67 -4.84 18.45
CA GLU A 316 16.44 -4.09 19.46
C GLU A 316 15.55 -3.37 20.49
N GLU A 317 14.25 -3.23 20.22
CA GLU A 317 13.28 -2.51 21.06
C GLU A 317 12.37 -3.42 21.94
N GLU A 318 12.45 -4.75 21.79
CA GLU A 318 11.73 -5.76 22.60
C GLU A 318 12.61 -6.40 23.69
#